data_AF-A8L7B7-F1
#
_entry.id   AF-A8L7B7-F1
#
_cell.length_a   1.000
_cell.length_b   1.000
_cell.length_c   1.000
_cell.angle_alpha   90.00
_cell.angle_beta   90.00
_cell.angle_gamma   90.00
#
_symmetry.space_group_name_H-M   'P 1'
#
loop_
_entity.id
_entity.type
_entity.pdbx_description
1 polymer ?
#
loop_
_entity_poly.entity_id
_entity_poly.type
_entity_poly.pdbx_seq_one_letter_code
_entity_poly.pdbx_strand_id
1 'polypeptide(L)'
;MNSSAASPPAVSPHAAPSRTTVRARAALQVELDGGGTARITELRAAVPVLPRRTGGSGRVVVVHLVGGAGGPLAGDDLGLDIIVGAGAHLVVRSVAATVALPGHGAGPSTFALRAQVGPAAMLSFLPEPTVVARGARHRMTTEIILAADARLRYREEIILGRFGEPGGDLETSLRVDVDQAPGPAPTTDAGTAPAPGPRRRPLLHQELRLGPRVPGVAGPAVLAGARAVGSVLVAGPATGLEPVTAAVGDSVALMPLAGPGVLVCALADDALALRRRLDSLAGVLTGSLADPLPVGS
;
A
#
# COMPACT_ATOMS: atom_id res chain seq x y z
N MET A 1 49.17 -50.23 22.60
CA MET A 1 48.46 -49.31 23.52
C MET A 1 47.12 -49.01 22.89
N ASN A 2 46.08 -49.60 23.48
CA ASN A 2 44.68 -49.52 23.05
C ASN A 2 44.09 -48.18 23.46
N SER A 3 43.28 -47.57 22.58
CA SER A 3 42.03 -46.92 23.02
C SER A 3 41.13 -46.67 21.80
N SER A 4 40.12 -47.54 21.70
CA SER A 4 38.97 -47.45 20.81
C SER A 4 37.98 -46.44 21.40
N ALA A 5 37.65 -45.39 20.66
CA ALA A 5 36.53 -44.50 20.96
C ALA A 5 35.38 -44.79 19.98
N ALA A 6 34.27 -45.28 20.52
CA ALA A 6 33.07 -45.62 19.77
C ALA A 6 32.42 -44.37 19.15
N SER A 7 32.04 -44.46 17.87
CA SER A 7 31.28 -43.42 17.18
C SER A 7 29.83 -43.35 17.69
N PRO A 8 29.26 -42.14 17.89
CA PRO A 8 27.86 -41.98 18.27
C PRO A 8 26.93 -42.40 17.11
N PRO A 9 25.68 -42.82 17.42
CA PRO A 9 24.73 -43.28 16.42
C PRO A 9 24.32 -42.13 15.48
N ALA A 10 24.16 -42.45 14.20
CA ALA A 10 23.70 -41.53 13.17
C ALA A 10 22.31 -40.99 13.52
N VAL A 11 22.18 -39.66 13.61
CA VAL A 11 20.89 -38.97 13.72
C VAL A 11 20.16 -39.13 12.38
N SER A 12 19.04 -39.83 12.39
CA SER A 12 18.13 -39.94 11.25
C SER A 12 17.80 -38.55 10.70
N PRO A 13 17.79 -38.34 9.38
CA PRO A 13 17.50 -37.03 8.81
C PRO A 13 16.09 -36.59 9.24
N HIS A 14 16.01 -35.43 9.88
CA HIS A 14 14.73 -34.77 10.14
C HIS A 14 13.95 -34.66 8.83
N ALA A 15 12.73 -35.22 8.82
CA ALA A 15 11.78 -35.04 7.74
C ALA A 15 11.66 -33.54 7.39
N ALA A 16 11.85 -33.21 6.11
CA ALA A 16 11.79 -31.84 5.63
C ALA A 16 10.46 -31.16 6.01
N PRO A 17 10.43 -29.90 6.47
CA PRO A 17 9.18 -29.21 6.75
C PRO A 17 8.37 -29.10 5.45
N SER A 18 7.17 -29.66 5.46
CA SER A 18 6.24 -29.63 4.34
C SER A 18 5.63 -28.24 4.12
N ARG A 19 5.99 -27.64 2.97
CA ARG A 19 5.13 -26.91 2.01
C ARG A 19 3.85 -26.20 2.51
N THR A 20 3.92 -25.05 3.16
CA THR A 20 2.72 -24.19 3.25
C THR A 20 3.04 -22.73 2.97
N THR A 21 3.08 -22.39 1.69
CA THR A 21 2.79 -21.02 1.22
C THR A 21 1.30 -20.75 1.39
N VAL A 22 0.93 -19.55 1.80
CA VAL A 22 -0.48 -19.14 1.98
C VAL A 22 -0.97 -18.38 0.74
N ARG A 23 -2.18 -18.69 0.27
CA ARG A 23 -2.92 -17.82 -0.65
C ARG A 23 -4.16 -17.27 0.05
N ALA A 24 -4.29 -15.95 0.13
CA ALA A 24 -5.40 -15.29 0.80
C ALA A 24 -5.88 -14.07 0.02
N ARG A 25 -7.21 -13.90 -0.08
CA ARG A 25 -7.86 -12.75 -0.70
C ARG A 25 -8.93 -12.20 0.22
N ALA A 26 -8.72 -10.97 0.68
CA ALA A 26 -9.71 -10.20 1.44
C ALA A 26 -10.41 -9.21 0.51
N ALA A 27 -11.62 -8.77 0.88
CA ALA A 27 -12.34 -7.75 0.13
C ALA A 27 -13.11 -6.80 1.06
N LEU A 28 -13.22 -5.55 0.60
CA LEU A 28 -13.93 -4.47 1.25
C LEU A 28 -14.77 -3.72 0.22
N GLN A 29 -16.08 -3.66 0.43
CA GLN A 29 -16.96 -2.77 -0.32
C GLN A 29 -17.76 -1.88 0.62
N VAL A 30 -17.74 -0.57 0.36
CA VAL A 30 -18.51 0.43 1.09
C VAL A 30 -19.41 1.19 0.14
N GLU A 31 -20.69 1.27 0.45
CA GLU A 31 -21.69 2.02 -0.31
C GLU A 31 -22.48 2.96 0.62
N LEU A 32 -23.07 4.03 0.09
CA LEU A 32 -24.05 4.81 0.85
C LEU A 32 -25.41 4.11 0.81
N ASP A 33 -26.09 4.03 1.95
CA ASP A 33 -27.51 3.66 2.02
C ASP A 33 -28.41 4.80 1.53
N GLY A 34 -29.72 4.54 1.43
CA GLY A 34 -30.70 5.55 0.97
C GLY A 34 -30.78 6.81 1.84
N GLY A 35 -30.24 6.77 3.06
CA GLY A 35 -30.12 7.94 3.95
C GLY A 35 -28.79 8.68 3.82
N GLY A 36 -27.91 8.26 2.90
CA GLY A 36 -26.58 8.85 2.72
C GLY A 36 -25.56 8.43 3.79
N THR A 37 -25.83 7.34 4.54
CA THR A 37 -24.89 6.78 5.52
C THR A 37 -24.09 5.64 4.90
N ALA A 38 -22.78 5.63 5.07
CA ALA A 38 -21.91 4.60 4.55
C ALA A 38 -22.09 3.27 5.30
N ARG A 39 -22.23 2.19 4.53
CA ARG A 39 -22.39 0.81 4.99
C ARG A 39 -21.36 -0.06 4.30
N ILE A 40 -20.78 -0.99 5.05
CA ILE A 40 -19.97 -2.04 4.47
C ILE A 40 -20.92 -3.07 3.84
N THR A 41 -20.96 -3.15 2.51
CA THR A 41 -21.77 -4.11 1.76
C THR A 41 -21.01 -5.41 1.49
N GLU A 42 -19.67 -5.38 1.56
CA GLU A 42 -18.83 -6.57 1.54
C GLU A 42 -17.67 -6.45 2.53
N LEU A 43 -17.49 -7.48 3.37
CA LEU A 43 -16.36 -7.62 4.29
C LEU A 43 -15.89 -9.08 4.28
N ARG A 44 -14.99 -9.41 3.36
CA ARG A 44 -14.39 -10.75 3.28
C ARG A 44 -13.00 -10.72 3.90
N ALA A 45 -12.78 -11.60 4.86
CA ALA A 45 -11.49 -11.81 5.51
C ALA A 45 -10.90 -13.16 5.10
N ALA A 46 -9.58 -13.22 4.96
CA ALA A 46 -8.86 -14.46 4.71
C ALA A 46 -7.50 -14.38 5.42
N VAL A 47 -7.23 -15.26 6.38
CA VAL A 47 -5.98 -15.25 7.15
C VAL A 47 -4.78 -15.28 6.20
N PRO A 48 -3.78 -14.38 6.37
CA PRO A 48 -3.58 -13.44 7.47
C PRO A 48 -4.21 -12.04 7.31
N VAL A 49 -4.93 -11.74 6.23
CA VAL A 49 -5.53 -10.43 5.95
C VAL A 49 -6.95 -10.35 6.54
N LEU A 50 -7.08 -9.77 7.73
CA LEU A 50 -8.35 -9.69 8.47
C LEU A 50 -8.84 -8.25 8.62
N PRO A 51 -9.64 -7.72 7.68
CA PRO A 51 -10.26 -6.40 7.86
C PRO A 51 -11.32 -6.43 8.98
N ARG A 52 -11.27 -5.43 9.87
CA ARG A 52 -12.24 -5.20 10.95
C ARG A 52 -12.73 -3.77 10.91
N ARG A 53 -14.05 -3.56 10.93
CA ARG A 53 -14.62 -2.23 11.14
C ARG A 53 -14.30 -1.78 12.56
N THR A 54 -13.75 -0.58 12.71
CA THR A 54 -13.34 -0.02 14.00
C THR A 54 -13.93 1.36 14.27
N GLY A 55 -14.62 1.96 13.30
CA GLY A 55 -15.20 3.29 13.48
C GLY A 55 -15.86 3.83 12.22
N GLY A 56 -16.02 5.16 12.21
CA GLY A 56 -16.69 5.91 11.15
C GLY A 56 -18.15 6.23 11.47
N SER A 57 -18.63 7.32 10.89
CA SER A 57 -19.99 7.84 11.01
C SER A 57 -20.38 8.59 9.73
N GLY A 58 -21.69 8.77 9.50
CA GLY A 58 -22.20 9.42 8.30
C GLY A 58 -21.68 8.71 7.04
N ARG A 59 -20.99 9.44 6.16
CA ARG A 59 -20.41 8.90 4.91
C ARG A 59 -19.08 8.17 5.09
N VAL A 60 -18.55 8.09 6.32
CA VAL A 60 -17.21 7.55 6.58
C VAL A 60 -17.28 6.18 7.26
N VAL A 61 -16.48 5.24 6.79
CA VAL A 61 -16.21 3.96 7.43
C VAL A 61 -14.72 3.84 7.71
N VAL A 62 -14.36 3.43 8.93
CA VAL A 62 -12.97 3.13 9.31
C VAL A 62 -12.81 1.63 9.50
N VAL A 63 -11.86 1.05 8.77
CA VAL A 63 -11.46 -0.35 8.84
C VAL A 63 -9.98 -0.43 9.21
N HIS A 64 -9.64 -1.33 10.14
CA HIS A 64 -8.26 -1.73 10.38
C HIS A 64 -8.02 -3.14 9.84
N LEU A 65 -6.90 -3.33 9.14
CA LEU A 65 -6.34 -4.62 8.80
C LEU A 65 -5.63 -5.18 10.03
N VAL A 66 -6.15 -6.29 10.54
CA VAL A 66 -5.56 -7.04 11.66
C VAL A 66 -4.75 -8.21 11.08
N GLY A 67 -3.50 -8.35 11.53
CA GLY A 67 -2.65 -9.47 11.14
C GLY A 67 -3.12 -10.75 11.83
N GLY A 68 -3.70 -11.69 11.07
CA GLY A 68 -4.14 -12.99 11.58
C GLY A 68 -3.00 -14.00 11.79
N ALA A 69 -1.84 -13.75 11.18
CA ALA A 69 -0.60 -14.51 11.36
C ALA A 69 0.60 -13.59 11.08
N GLY A 70 1.79 -14.01 11.51
CA GLY A 70 3.03 -13.34 11.12
C GLY A 70 3.35 -13.57 9.64
N GLY A 71 4.08 -12.63 9.03
CA GLY A 71 4.45 -12.69 7.62
C GLY A 71 4.13 -11.41 6.85
N PRO A 72 4.26 -11.44 5.52
CA PRO A 72 4.29 -12.65 4.68
C PRO A 72 5.64 -13.37 4.61
N LEU A 73 5.61 -14.69 4.36
CA LEU A 73 6.78 -15.56 4.13
C LEU A 73 6.99 -15.80 2.63
N ALA A 74 8.23 -16.05 2.21
CA ALA A 74 8.54 -16.31 0.79
C ALA A 74 7.59 -17.35 0.16
N GLY A 75 6.95 -16.97 -0.96
CA GLY A 75 5.96 -17.76 -1.68
C GLY A 75 4.50 -17.51 -1.29
N ASP A 76 4.22 -16.77 -0.22
CA ASP A 76 2.85 -16.33 0.09
C ASP A 76 2.28 -15.43 -1.00
N ASP A 77 0.98 -15.54 -1.24
CA ASP A 77 0.22 -14.80 -2.25
C ASP A 77 -1.03 -14.17 -1.61
N LEU A 78 -0.87 -12.93 -1.15
CA LEU A 78 -1.87 -12.18 -0.40
C LEU A 78 -2.49 -11.06 -1.25
N GLY A 79 -3.75 -10.73 -1.01
CA GLY A 79 -4.37 -9.60 -1.69
C GLY A 79 -5.59 -9.03 -0.99
N LEU A 80 -5.89 -7.78 -1.34
CA LEU A 80 -7.01 -7.00 -0.83
C LEU A 80 -7.68 -6.27 -2.00
N ASP A 81 -8.95 -6.57 -2.23
CA ASP A 81 -9.78 -5.86 -3.20
C ASP A 81 -10.65 -4.83 -2.47
N ILE A 82 -10.69 -3.59 -2.96
CA ILE A 82 -11.43 -2.47 -2.36
C ILE A 82 -12.35 -1.84 -3.39
N ILE A 83 -13.61 -1.63 -3.04
CA ILE A 83 -14.56 -0.83 -3.80
C ILE A 83 -15.14 0.23 -2.86
N VAL A 84 -15.00 1.50 -3.24
CA VAL A 84 -15.63 2.62 -2.54
C VAL A 84 -16.70 3.21 -3.46
N GLY A 85 -17.95 2.97 -3.09
CA GLY A 85 -19.13 3.47 -3.77
C GLY A 85 -19.25 4.99 -3.78
N ALA A 86 -20.11 5.50 -4.67
CA ALA A 86 -20.25 6.93 -4.92
C ALA A 86 -20.51 7.72 -3.62
N GLY A 87 -19.75 8.80 -3.42
CA GLY A 87 -19.87 9.69 -2.27
C GLY A 87 -19.46 9.10 -0.90
N ALA A 88 -19.10 7.81 -0.83
CA ALA A 88 -18.63 7.19 0.41
C ALA A 88 -17.15 7.50 0.66
N HIS A 89 -16.73 7.45 1.92
CA HIS A 89 -15.33 7.56 2.33
C HIS A 89 -14.93 6.33 3.13
N LEU A 90 -13.98 5.57 2.60
CA LEU A 90 -13.35 4.46 3.30
C LEU A 90 -11.96 4.86 3.79
N VAL A 91 -11.72 4.72 5.09
CA VAL A 91 -10.40 4.81 5.71
C VAL A 91 -9.93 3.40 6.05
N VAL A 92 -8.82 2.96 5.46
CA VAL A 92 -8.17 1.69 5.76
C VAL A 92 -6.84 1.96 6.46
N ARG A 93 -6.67 1.41 7.66
CA ARG A 93 -5.42 1.41 8.42
C ARG A 93 -4.98 -0.03 8.67
N SER A 94 -3.82 -0.25 9.27
CA SER A 94 -3.50 -1.54 9.89
C SER A 94 -3.21 -1.35 11.37
N VAL A 95 -3.37 -2.42 12.16
CA VAL A 95 -3.08 -2.37 13.61
C VAL A 95 -1.57 -2.46 13.86
N ALA A 96 -0.87 -3.22 13.02
CA ALA A 96 0.55 -3.46 13.16
C ALA A 96 1.25 -3.36 11.80
N ALA A 97 2.55 -3.14 11.85
CA ALA A 97 3.43 -3.23 10.70
C ALA A 97 3.37 -4.63 10.07
N THR A 98 3.45 -4.69 8.75
CA THR A 98 3.68 -5.95 8.04
C THR A 98 5.17 -6.27 8.13
N VAL A 99 5.53 -7.52 8.46
CA VAL A 99 6.94 -7.94 8.50
C VAL A 99 7.14 -9.02 7.45
N ALA A 100 7.68 -8.63 6.29
CA ALA A 100 8.08 -9.57 5.25
C ALA A 100 9.30 -10.36 5.72
N LEU A 101 9.20 -11.69 5.67
CA LEU A 101 10.16 -12.62 6.23
C LEU A 101 10.71 -13.56 5.15
N PRO A 102 11.94 -14.08 5.31
CA PRO A 102 12.42 -15.18 4.50
C PRO A 102 11.53 -16.41 4.69
N GLY A 103 11.53 -17.31 3.72
CA GLY A 103 10.76 -18.54 3.78
C GLY A 103 11.26 -19.56 2.77
N HIS A 104 10.61 -20.72 2.73
CA HIS A 104 11.01 -21.85 1.88
C HIS A 104 10.27 -21.89 0.53
N GLY A 105 9.40 -20.91 0.22
CA GLY A 105 8.71 -20.85 -1.05
C GLY A 105 9.62 -20.51 -2.23
N ALA A 106 9.25 -20.98 -3.42
CA ALA A 106 10.07 -20.86 -4.63
C ALA A 106 10.29 -19.42 -5.13
N GLY A 107 9.44 -18.47 -4.71
CA GLY A 107 9.45 -17.08 -5.17
C GLY A 107 9.49 -16.04 -4.04
N PRO A 108 9.31 -14.75 -4.36
CA PRO A 108 9.00 -13.75 -3.34
C PRO A 108 7.61 -14.00 -2.75
N SER A 109 7.33 -13.46 -1.58
CA SER A 109 5.94 -13.23 -1.18
C SER A 109 5.33 -12.08 -1.99
N THR A 110 4.03 -12.11 -2.23
CA THR A 110 3.30 -11.07 -2.96
C THR A 110 2.16 -10.50 -2.13
N PHE A 111 1.96 -9.19 -2.19
CA PHE A 111 0.75 -8.51 -1.71
C PHE A 111 0.17 -7.64 -2.84
N ALA A 112 -1.04 -7.96 -3.28
CA ALA A 112 -1.75 -7.23 -4.33
C ALA A 112 -2.92 -6.42 -3.76
N LEU A 113 -2.88 -5.10 -3.91
CA LEU A 113 -3.97 -4.19 -3.58
C LEU A 113 -4.63 -3.72 -4.88
N ARG A 114 -5.94 -3.94 -5.02
CA ARG A 114 -6.74 -3.39 -6.11
C ARG A 114 -7.85 -2.55 -5.54
N ALA A 115 -7.98 -1.30 -5.99
CA ALA A 115 -9.02 -0.41 -5.53
C ALA A 115 -9.76 0.29 -6.68
N GLN A 116 -11.08 0.39 -6.54
CA GLN A 116 -11.93 1.25 -7.37
C GLN A 116 -12.60 2.28 -6.47
N VAL A 117 -12.46 3.56 -6.80
CA VAL A 117 -13.03 4.68 -6.04
C VAL A 117 -14.02 5.41 -6.94
N GLY A 118 -15.30 5.28 -6.61
CA GLY A 118 -16.40 5.79 -7.42
C GLY A 118 -16.56 7.32 -7.40
N PRO A 119 -17.57 7.84 -8.12
CA PRO A 119 -17.79 9.28 -8.23
C PRO A 119 -17.96 9.96 -6.87
N ALA A 120 -17.27 11.09 -6.70
CA ALA A 120 -17.21 11.86 -5.45
C ALA A 120 -16.82 11.04 -4.20
N ALA A 121 -16.31 9.82 -4.37
CA ALA A 121 -15.92 8.94 -3.27
C ALA A 121 -14.48 9.20 -2.84
N MET A 122 -14.10 8.64 -1.70
CA MET A 122 -12.76 8.79 -1.17
C MET A 122 -12.19 7.52 -0.55
N LEU A 123 -10.92 7.26 -0.85
CA LEU A 123 -10.12 6.23 -0.19
C LEU A 123 -8.94 6.84 0.55
N SER A 124 -8.86 6.63 1.86
CA SER A 124 -7.66 6.87 2.67
C SER A 124 -7.03 5.53 3.02
N PHE A 125 -6.01 5.09 2.27
CA PHE A 125 -5.27 3.86 2.53
C PHE A 125 -3.96 4.19 3.26
N LEU A 126 -3.95 3.96 4.57
CA LEU A 126 -2.95 4.44 5.53
C LEU A 126 -2.45 3.30 6.43
N PRO A 127 -1.82 2.25 5.88
CA PRO A 127 -1.30 1.15 6.68
C PRO A 127 -0.11 1.61 7.56
N GLU A 128 0.16 0.82 8.59
CA GLU A 128 1.46 0.80 9.25
C GLU A 128 2.56 0.33 8.28
N PRO A 129 3.84 0.62 8.55
CA PRO A 129 4.93 0.33 7.63
C PRO A 129 5.10 -1.17 7.30
N THR A 130 5.74 -1.44 6.16
CA THR A 130 6.25 -2.77 5.83
C THR A 130 7.73 -2.87 6.20
N VAL A 131 8.06 -3.72 7.16
CA VAL A 131 9.43 -4.08 7.52
C VAL A 131 9.89 -5.24 6.65
N VAL A 132 10.97 -5.05 5.90
CA VAL A 132 11.54 -6.08 5.00
C VAL A 132 12.75 -6.71 5.68
N ALA A 133 12.53 -7.81 6.41
CA ALA A 133 13.58 -8.47 7.20
C ALA A 133 14.69 -9.07 6.32
N ARG A 134 15.83 -9.39 6.92
CA ARG A 134 16.98 -9.96 6.19
C ARG A 134 16.59 -11.24 5.46
N GLY A 135 16.96 -11.32 4.18
CA GLY A 135 16.68 -12.48 3.33
C GLY A 135 15.23 -12.59 2.86
N ALA A 136 14.34 -11.69 3.29
CA ALA A 136 13.02 -11.58 2.69
C ALA A 136 13.14 -11.19 1.21
N ARG A 137 12.21 -11.69 0.40
CA ARG A 137 11.98 -11.25 -0.97
C ARG A 137 10.50 -10.97 -1.06
N HIS A 138 10.12 -9.72 -1.21
CA HIS A 138 8.72 -9.31 -1.22
C HIS A 138 8.39 -8.47 -2.45
N ARG A 139 7.17 -8.64 -2.97
CA ARG A 139 6.63 -7.82 -4.04
C ARG A 139 5.28 -7.24 -3.62
N MET A 140 5.13 -5.93 -3.76
CA MET A 140 3.88 -5.22 -3.56
C MET A 140 3.39 -4.66 -4.89
N THR A 141 2.12 -4.89 -5.21
CA THR A 141 1.49 -4.35 -6.42
C THR A 141 0.20 -3.65 -6.03
N THR A 142 0.11 -2.36 -6.32
CA THR A 142 -1.03 -1.52 -6.00
C THR A 142 -1.59 -0.92 -7.27
N GLU A 143 -2.85 -1.23 -7.58
CA GLU A 143 -3.58 -0.71 -8.73
C GLU A 143 -4.84 0.01 -8.23
N ILE A 144 -4.94 1.31 -8.49
CA ILE A 144 -6.07 2.13 -8.05
C ILE A 144 -6.68 2.84 -9.25
N ILE A 145 -8.00 2.70 -9.41
CA ILE A 145 -8.79 3.40 -10.41
C ILE A 145 -9.68 4.41 -9.68
N LEU A 146 -9.55 5.69 -10.05
CA LEU A 146 -10.31 6.79 -9.50
C LEU A 146 -11.33 7.29 -10.53
N ALA A 147 -12.57 7.53 -10.12
CA ALA A 147 -13.47 8.38 -10.89
C ALA A 147 -12.88 9.80 -11.02
N ALA A 148 -13.31 10.56 -12.03
CA ALA A 148 -12.75 11.89 -12.33
C ALA A 148 -12.77 12.87 -11.14
N ASP A 149 -13.76 12.75 -10.26
CA ASP A 149 -13.96 13.56 -9.06
C ASP A 149 -13.69 12.81 -7.74
N ALA A 150 -13.20 11.57 -7.82
CA ALA A 150 -12.79 10.79 -6.67
C ALA A 150 -11.55 11.38 -6.01
N ARG A 151 -11.36 11.05 -4.73
CA ARG A 151 -10.22 11.49 -3.92
C ARG A 151 -9.45 10.30 -3.35
N LEU A 152 -8.13 10.43 -3.28
CA LEU A 152 -7.24 9.40 -2.78
C LEU A 152 -6.22 10.00 -1.82
N ARG A 153 -6.01 9.32 -0.70
CA ARG A 153 -4.83 9.45 0.14
C ARG A 153 -4.21 8.06 0.29
N TYR A 154 -3.11 7.80 -0.39
CA TYR A 154 -2.39 6.52 -0.33
C TYR A 154 -1.04 6.73 0.35
N ARG A 155 -0.72 5.88 1.33
CA ARG A 155 0.56 5.89 2.02
C ARG A 155 1.28 4.55 1.90
N GLU A 156 2.56 4.62 1.61
CA GLU A 156 3.48 3.48 1.61
C GLU A 156 4.74 3.84 2.40
N GLU A 157 5.06 3.06 3.43
CA GLU A 157 6.27 3.21 4.23
C GLU A 157 6.99 1.88 4.30
N ILE A 158 8.28 1.88 3.96
CA ILE A 158 9.15 0.71 3.91
C ILE A 158 10.30 0.90 4.89
N ILE A 159 10.49 -0.08 5.77
CA ILE A 159 11.61 -0.15 6.70
C ILE A 159 12.52 -1.31 6.30
N LEU A 160 13.79 -0.99 6.01
CA LEU A 160 14.77 -1.96 5.54
C LEU A 160 15.41 -2.68 6.73
N GLY A 161 14.87 -3.84 7.07
CA GLY A 161 15.33 -4.71 8.16
C GLY A 161 14.73 -4.36 9.52
N ARG A 162 14.78 -5.32 10.46
CA ARG A 162 14.48 -5.04 11.87
C ARG A 162 15.61 -4.21 12.50
N PHE A 163 15.41 -3.79 13.75
CA PHE A 163 16.44 -3.04 14.48
C PHE A 163 17.80 -3.78 14.47
N GLY A 164 18.85 -3.10 14.00
CA GLY A 164 20.20 -3.65 13.88
C GLY A 164 20.40 -4.70 12.77
N GLU A 165 19.36 -5.05 12.01
CA GLU A 165 19.40 -6.08 10.97
C GLU A 165 19.44 -5.44 9.57
N PRO A 166 20.24 -5.95 8.61
CA PRO A 166 20.14 -5.53 7.20
C PRO A 166 18.76 -5.84 6.59
N GLY A 167 18.31 -5.01 5.65
CA GLY A 167 17.06 -5.25 4.92
C GLY A 167 17.14 -6.41 3.91
N GLY A 168 15.97 -6.98 3.59
CA GLY A 168 15.78 -7.89 2.45
C GLY A 168 15.53 -7.16 1.14
N ASP A 169 15.10 -7.91 0.12
CA ASP A 169 14.72 -7.36 -1.18
C ASP A 169 13.23 -7.05 -1.26
N LEU A 170 12.91 -5.90 -1.82
CA LEU A 170 11.55 -5.44 -2.06
C LEU A 170 11.43 -4.89 -3.49
N GLU A 171 10.33 -5.22 -4.13
CA GLU A 171 9.87 -4.57 -5.35
C GLU A 171 8.46 -4.02 -5.12
N THR A 172 8.24 -2.72 -5.33
CA THR A 172 6.91 -2.12 -5.31
C THR A 172 6.54 -1.57 -6.68
N SER A 173 5.28 -1.72 -7.07
CA SER A 173 4.67 -1.10 -8.23
C SER A 173 3.36 -0.46 -7.80
N LEU A 174 3.27 0.86 -7.97
CA LEU A 174 2.08 1.66 -7.70
C LEU A 174 1.58 2.26 -9.01
N ARG A 175 0.37 1.91 -9.42
CA ARG A 175 -0.33 2.47 -10.57
C ARG A 175 -1.64 3.10 -10.13
N VAL A 176 -1.80 4.38 -10.43
CA VAL A 176 -3.06 5.11 -10.22
C VAL A 176 -3.53 5.69 -11.54
N ASP A 177 -4.72 5.28 -11.96
CA ASP A 177 -5.40 5.76 -13.16
C ASP A 177 -6.65 6.56 -12.76
N VAL A 178 -6.98 7.58 -13.56
CA VAL A 178 -8.22 8.37 -13.40
C VAL A 178 -9.11 8.12 -14.62
N ASP A 179 -10.36 7.75 -14.38
CA ASP A 179 -11.37 7.64 -15.42
C ASP A 179 -11.60 9.01 -16.06
N GLN A 180 -11.59 9.06 -17.39
CA GLN A 180 -11.97 10.23 -18.15
C GLN A 180 -13.47 10.18 -18.41
N ALA A 181 -14.13 11.35 -18.38
CA ALA A 181 -15.46 11.48 -18.94
C ALA A 181 -15.45 10.87 -20.36
N PRO A 182 -16.51 10.15 -20.78
CA PRO A 182 -16.61 9.64 -22.13
C PRO A 182 -16.33 10.78 -23.11
N GLY A 183 -15.28 10.64 -23.93
CA GLY A 183 -15.06 11.57 -25.03
C GLY A 183 -16.24 11.52 -25.99
N PRO A 184 -16.45 12.55 -26.84
CA PRO A 184 -17.46 12.48 -27.88
C PRO A 184 -17.25 11.21 -28.71
N ALA A 185 -18.34 10.48 -28.99
CA ALA A 185 -18.26 9.29 -29.82
C ALA A 185 -17.63 9.67 -31.17
N PRO A 186 -16.61 8.93 -31.66
CA PRO A 186 -16.08 9.20 -32.98
C PRO A 186 -17.21 9.00 -33.99
N THR A 187 -17.58 10.07 -34.69
CA THR A 187 -18.45 9.99 -35.85
C THR A 187 -17.61 9.44 -36.99
N THR A 188 -17.86 8.18 -37.35
CA THR A 188 -17.38 7.62 -38.62
C THR A 188 -18.43 7.85 -39.70
N ASP A 189 -18.00 7.99 -40.96
CA ASP A 189 -18.91 8.17 -42.11
C ASP A 189 -19.92 7.01 -42.29
N ALA A 190 -19.73 5.89 -41.58
CA ALA A 190 -20.61 4.72 -41.54
C ALA A 190 -21.62 4.70 -40.37
N GLY A 191 -21.83 5.83 -39.69
CA GLY A 191 -22.75 5.96 -38.54
C GLY A 191 -22.02 6.03 -37.20
N THR A 192 -22.80 6.17 -36.11
CA THR A 192 -22.28 6.27 -34.74
C THR A 192 -21.69 4.94 -34.32
N ALA A 193 -20.37 4.84 -34.25
CA ALA A 193 -19.70 3.69 -33.65
C ALA A 193 -20.12 3.55 -32.18
N PRO A 194 -20.22 2.33 -31.62
CA PRO A 194 -20.48 2.14 -30.20
C PRO A 194 -19.49 2.97 -29.39
N ALA A 195 -20.01 3.63 -28.34
CA ALA A 195 -19.20 4.54 -27.53
C ALA A 195 -17.93 3.80 -27.07
N PRO A 196 -16.74 4.40 -27.23
CA PRO A 196 -15.52 3.77 -26.77
C PRO A 196 -15.65 3.47 -25.27
N GLY A 197 -15.16 2.31 -24.83
CA GLY A 197 -15.11 1.94 -23.42
C GLY A 197 -14.41 3.03 -22.58
N PRO A 198 -14.56 3.00 -21.24
CA PRO A 198 -14.04 4.05 -20.37
C PRO A 198 -12.55 4.27 -20.65
N ARG A 199 -12.22 5.50 -21.04
CA ARG A 199 -10.82 5.92 -21.24
C ARG A 199 -10.23 6.23 -19.87
N ARG A 200 -9.04 5.70 -19.61
CA ARG A 200 -8.30 5.96 -18.38
C ARG A 200 -7.06 6.75 -18.70
N ARG A 201 -6.78 7.75 -17.87
CA ARG A 201 -5.53 8.53 -17.92
C ARG A 201 -4.65 8.12 -16.75
N PRO A 202 -3.39 7.70 -16.99
CA PRO A 202 -2.43 7.49 -15.92
C PRO A 202 -2.19 8.80 -15.14
N LEU A 203 -2.30 8.74 -13.82
CA LEU A 203 -1.94 9.84 -12.92
C LEU A 203 -0.53 9.63 -12.35
N LEU A 204 -0.25 8.41 -11.89
CA LEU A 204 1.06 8.02 -11.36
C LEU A 204 1.34 6.56 -11.75
N HIS A 205 2.57 6.30 -12.18
CA HIS A 205 3.15 4.98 -12.20
C HIS A 205 4.54 5.05 -11.58
N GLN A 206 4.73 4.34 -10.47
CA GLN A 206 5.98 4.32 -9.72
C GLN A 206 6.43 2.87 -9.53
N GLU A 207 7.70 2.60 -9.85
CA GLU A 207 8.39 1.38 -9.47
C GLU A 207 9.50 1.72 -8.49
N LEU A 208 9.61 0.96 -7.41
CA LEU A 208 10.70 1.08 -6.44
C LEU A 208 11.30 -0.30 -6.18
N ARG A 209 12.62 -0.42 -6.34
CA ARG A 209 13.37 -1.64 -6.06
C ARG A 209 14.37 -1.36 -4.96
N LEU A 210 14.30 -2.12 -3.88
CA LEU A 210 15.16 -1.98 -2.71
C LEU A 210 15.79 -3.32 -2.34
N GLY A 211 16.90 -3.24 -1.61
CA GLY A 211 17.55 -4.41 -1.02
C GLY A 211 18.92 -4.73 -1.61
N PRO A 212 19.61 -5.71 -1.02
CA PRO A 212 21.01 -6.02 -1.31
C PRO A 212 21.26 -6.47 -2.75
N ARG A 213 20.25 -6.97 -3.49
CA ARG A 213 20.39 -7.33 -4.90
C ARG A 213 20.31 -6.15 -5.86
N VAL A 214 19.98 -4.95 -5.40
CA VAL A 214 19.86 -3.75 -6.24
C VAL A 214 21.17 -2.95 -6.19
N PRO A 215 21.96 -2.88 -7.29
CA PRO A 215 23.21 -2.15 -7.31
C PRO A 215 23.03 -0.67 -6.97
N GLY A 216 23.86 -0.14 -6.09
CA GLY A 216 23.86 1.30 -5.75
C GLY A 216 22.70 1.78 -4.86
N VAL A 217 21.83 0.88 -4.39
CA VAL A 217 20.64 1.25 -3.60
C VAL A 217 20.96 2.07 -2.34
N ALA A 218 22.09 1.81 -1.68
CA ALA A 218 22.51 2.55 -0.49
C ALA A 218 23.15 3.91 -0.82
N GLY A 219 23.47 4.17 -2.08
CA GLY A 219 24.14 5.38 -2.54
C GLY A 219 23.28 6.64 -2.44
N PRO A 220 23.90 7.82 -2.60
CA PRO A 220 23.24 9.13 -2.44
C PRO A 220 22.11 9.39 -3.44
N ALA A 221 22.07 8.66 -4.57
CA ALA A 221 21.03 8.80 -5.58
C ALA A 221 19.71 8.09 -5.23
N VAL A 222 19.71 7.19 -4.25
CA VAL A 222 18.53 6.37 -3.91
C VAL A 222 18.15 6.51 -2.44
N LEU A 223 18.93 5.92 -1.52
CA LEU A 223 18.62 5.96 -0.08
C LEU A 223 19.52 6.91 0.70
N ALA A 224 20.69 7.28 0.19
CA ALA A 224 21.68 8.07 0.93
C ALA A 224 21.96 7.52 2.35
N GLY A 225 22.02 6.20 2.49
CA GLY A 225 22.20 5.51 3.77
C GLY A 225 20.93 5.34 4.64
N ALA A 226 19.80 5.95 4.25
CA ALA A 226 18.54 5.85 4.98
C ALA A 226 18.03 4.41 5.08
N ARG A 227 17.35 4.12 6.19
CA ARG A 227 16.78 2.80 6.49
C ARG A 227 15.26 2.76 6.34
N ALA A 228 14.63 3.92 6.29
CA ALA A 228 13.22 4.11 6.10
C ALA A 228 12.99 4.98 4.85
N VAL A 229 12.12 4.51 3.96
CA VAL A 229 11.69 5.24 2.76
C VAL A 229 10.18 5.15 2.66
N GLY A 230 9.53 6.24 2.26
CA GLY A 230 8.09 6.22 2.12
C GLY A 230 7.57 7.32 1.24
N SER A 231 6.29 7.20 0.90
CA SER A 231 5.57 8.18 0.12
C SER A 231 4.13 8.34 0.58
N VAL A 232 3.58 9.53 0.34
CA VAL A 232 2.15 9.83 0.41
C VAL A 232 1.72 10.43 -0.91
N LEU A 233 0.79 9.76 -1.58
CA LEU A 233 0.07 10.28 -2.73
C LEU A 233 -1.25 10.88 -2.26
N VAL A 234 -1.49 12.14 -2.60
CA VAL A 234 -2.80 12.78 -2.48
C VAL A 234 -3.30 13.08 -3.89
N ALA A 235 -4.50 12.61 -4.26
CA ALA A 235 -5.10 12.86 -5.56
C ALA A 235 -6.57 13.29 -5.45
N GLY A 236 -7.02 14.11 -6.40
CA GLY A 236 -8.39 14.59 -6.54
C GLY A 236 -8.49 16.10 -6.80
N PRO A 237 -9.63 16.63 -7.28
CA PRO A 237 -9.75 18.00 -7.80
C PRO A 237 -9.37 19.16 -6.85
N ALA A 238 -9.30 18.90 -5.54
CA ALA A 238 -9.01 19.91 -4.52
C ALA A 238 -7.53 20.00 -4.12
N THR A 239 -6.62 19.24 -4.76
CA THR A 239 -5.19 19.24 -4.40
C THR A 239 -4.49 20.48 -4.94
N GLY A 240 -4.63 21.61 -4.25
CA GLY A 240 -3.84 22.82 -4.49
C GLY A 240 -2.44 22.70 -3.85
N LEU A 241 -1.41 23.15 -4.56
CA LEU A 241 0.00 23.09 -4.13
C LEU A 241 0.48 24.30 -3.35
N GLU A 242 -0.29 25.38 -3.39
CA GLU A 242 0.02 26.67 -2.78
C GLU A 242 0.52 26.58 -1.32
N PRO A 243 -0.01 25.72 -0.44
CA PRO A 243 0.41 25.75 0.97
C PRO A 243 1.67 24.94 1.33
N VAL A 244 2.35 24.24 0.39
CA VAL A 244 3.30 23.16 0.80
C VAL A 244 4.74 23.34 0.33
N THR A 245 5.00 24.18 -0.67
CA THR A 245 6.36 24.34 -1.21
C THR A 245 7.38 24.84 -0.18
N ALA A 246 6.96 25.71 0.74
CA ALA A 246 7.84 26.26 1.79
C ALA A 246 8.21 25.25 2.90
N ALA A 247 7.50 24.13 3.02
CA ALA A 247 7.69 23.17 4.12
C ALA A 247 8.59 21.98 3.75
N VAL A 248 9.08 21.91 2.50
CA VAL A 248 9.94 20.82 2.04
C VAL A 248 11.35 20.99 2.62
N GLY A 249 11.66 20.20 3.65
CA GLY A 249 12.99 20.14 4.26
C GLY A 249 13.88 19.04 3.68
N ASP A 250 15.05 18.86 4.29
CA ASP A 250 16.02 17.84 3.90
C ASP A 250 15.41 16.42 3.89
N SER A 251 15.84 15.62 2.91
CA SER A 251 15.37 14.24 2.69
C SER A 251 13.88 14.10 2.37
N VAL A 252 13.22 15.20 1.99
CA VAL A 252 11.82 15.20 1.57
C VAL A 252 11.72 15.82 0.18
N ALA A 253 10.90 15.23 -0.68
CA ALA A 253 10.61 15.72 -2.01
C ALA A 253 9.10 15.83 -2.20
N LEU A 254 8.67 16.90 -2.86
CA LEU A 254 7.29 17.11 -3.25
C LEU A 254 7.23 17.21 -4.77
N MET A 255 6.39 16.39 -5.38
CA MET A 255 6.23 16.29 -6.83
C MET A 255 4.77 16.52 -7.23
N PRO A 256 4.44 17.69 -7.80
CA PRO A 256 3.19 17.89 -8.55
C PRO A 256 3.06 16.86 -9.66
N LEU A 257 1.88 16.24 -9.80
CA LEU A 257 1.61 15.31 -10.90
C LEU A 257 1.02 16.05 -12.11
N ALA A 258 1.06 15.43 -13.28
CA ALA A 258 0.46 15.99 -14.50
C ALA A 258 -1.09 16.03 -14.47
N GLY A 259 -1.71 15.63 -13.36
CA GLY A 259 -3.15 15.67 -13.13
C GLY A 259 -3.42 16.14 -11.69
N PRO A 260 -4.67 16.02 -11.20
CA PRO A 260 -5.02 16.50 -9.86
C PRO A 260 -4.41 15.59 -8.79
N GLY A 261 -3.14 15.83 -8.44
CA GLY A 261 -2.47 15.12 -7.38
C GLY A 261 -1.03 15.56 -7.12
N VAL A 262 -0.53 15.15 -5.97
CA VAL A 262 0.80 15.47 -5.45
C VAL A 262 1.37 14.21 -4.80
N LEU A 263 2.61 13.88 -5.12
CA LEU A 263 3.38 12.85 -4.45
C LEU A 263 4.38 13.49 -3.49
N VAL A 264 4.33 13.11 -2.23
CA VAL A 264 5.37 13.43 -1.25
C VAL A 264 6.21 12.18 -1.04
N CYS A 265 7.53 12.28 -1.15
CA CYS A 265 8.47 11.20 -0.84
C CYS A 265 9.40 11.65 0.28
N ALA A 266 9.76 10.73 1.18
CA ALA A 266 10.70 11.01 2.24
C ALA A 266 11.63 9.82 2.50
N LEU A 267 12.86 10.13 2.89
CA LEU A 267 13.82 9.20 3.46
C LEU A 267 14.00 9.51 4.95
N ALA A 268 14.39 8.54 5.77
CA ALA A 268 14.81 8.77 7.15
C ALA A 268 15.63 7.59 7.71
N ASP A 269 16.27 7.80 8.85
CA ASP A 269 17.03 6.76 9.54
C ASP A 269 16.14 5.74 10.27
N ASP A 270 14.91 6.13 10.61
CA ASP A 270 13.95 5.30 11.31
C ASP A 270 12.50 5.59 10.91
N ALA A 271 11.59 4.68 11.30
CA ALA A 271 10.17 4.75 10.97
C ALA A 271 9.47 5.98 11.55
N LEU A 272 9.87 6.43 12.74
CA LEU A 272 9.21 7.55 13.42
C LEU A 272 9.58 8.89 12.77
N ALA A 273 10.86 9.08 12.44
CA ALA A 273 11.33 10.22 11.67
C ALA A 273 10.68 10.26 10.28
N LEU A 274 10.58 9.11 9.58
CA LEU A 274 9.87 9.01 8.31
C LEU A 274 8.41 9.43 8.45
N ARG A 275 7.68 8.84 9.41
CA ARG A 275 6.27 9.13 9.66
C ARG A 275 6.02 10.62 9.89
N ARG A 276 6.83 11.25 10.75
CA ARG A 276 6.75 12.70 11.01
C ARG A 276 6.97 13.54 9.76
N ARG A 277 7.97 13.19 8.93
CA ARG A 277 8.27 13.89 7.65
C ARG A 277 7.11 13.77 6.66
N LEU A 278 6.48 12.59 6.57
CA LEU A 278 5.33 12.40 5.69
C LEU A 278 4.07 13.11 6.23
N ASP A 279 3.82 13.06 7.54
CA ASP A 279 2.64 13.69 8.15
C ASP A 279 2.69 15.21 8.08
N SER A 280 3.87 15.83 8.24
CA SER A 280 4.01 17.30 8.21
C SER A 280 3.58 17.89 6.86
N LEU A 281 3.82 17.21 5.74
CA LEU A 281 3.42 17.67 4.41
C LEU A 281 2.05 17.15 3.99
N ALA A 282 1.78 15.86 4.23
CA ALA A 282 0.52 15.26 3.82
C ALA A 282 -0.67 15.85 4.58
N GLY A 283 -0.51 16.19 5.86
CA GLY A 283 -1.57 16.82 6.65
C GLY A 283 -2.06 18.13 6.01
N VAL A 284 -1.14 18.93 5.50
CA VAL A 284 -1.43 20.19 4.81
C VAL A 284 -2.13 19.94 3.47
N LEU A 285 -1.65 18.96 2.69
CA LEU A 285 -2.24 18.60 1.39
C LEU A 285 -3.65 18.01 1.51
N THR A 286 -3.96 17.36 2.62
CA THR A 286 -5.24 16.69 2.80
C THR A 286 -6.38 17.63 3.16
N GLY A 287 -6.13 18.87 3.63
CA GLY A 287 -7.21 19.80 4.02
C GLY A 287 -8.34 19.13 4.82
N SER A 288 -9.59 19.31 4.39
CA SER A 288 -10.79 18.66 4.98
C SER A 288 -10.84 17.13 4.86
N LEU A 289 -9.87 16.48 4.21
CA LEU A 289 -9.73 15.01 4.17
C LEU A 289 -9.08 14.44 5.44
N ALA A 290 -8.99 15.24 6.51
CA ALA A 290 -8.50 14.80 7.81
C ALA A 290 -9.27 13.55 8.28
N ASP A 291 -8.54 12.60 8.87
CA ASP A 291 -9.14 11.39 9.45
C ASP A 291 -10.25 11.81 10.41
N PRO A 292 -11.43 11.15 10.40
CA PRO A 292 -12.33 11.27 11.53
C PRO A 292 -11.54 10.80 12.76
N LEU A 293 -11.26 11.72 13.68
CA LEU A 293 -10.60 11.38 14.94
C LEU A 293 -11.37 10.21 15.58
N PRO A 294 -10.69 9.18 16.10
CA PRO A 294 -11.37 8.20 16.92
C PRO A 294 -12.03 8.97 18.08
N VAL A 295 -13.36 8.90 18.16
CA VAL A 295 -14.10 9.41 19.30
C VAL A 295 -13.54 8.67 20.51
N GLY A 296 -12.90 9.41 21.41
CA GLY A 296 -12.21 8.84 22.57
C GLY A 296 -13.14 7.93 23.38
N SER A 297 -12.59 6.80 23.80
CA SER A 297 -12.90 6.20 25.10
C SER A 297 -11.99 6.83 26.15
#